data_AF-A0A8I2FY50-F1
#
_entry.id   AF-A0A8I2FY50-F1
#
_cell.length_a   1.000
_cell.length_b   1.000
_cell.length_c   1.000
_cell.angle_alpha   90.00
_cell.angle_beta   90.00
_cell.angle_gamma   90.00
#
_symmetry.space_group_name_H-M   'P 1'
#
loop_
_entity.id
_entity.type
_entity.pdbx_description
1 polymer ?
#
loop_
_entity_poly.entity_id
_entity_poly.type
_entity_poly.pdbx_seq_one_letter_code
_entity_poly.pdbx_strand_id
1 'polypeptide(L)' 'NNEILGWVALSPVSGRCVYGGVAEVSVYVGQKARGKGVGLGLMEVLVNASETEGYWTL' A
#
# COMPACT_ATOMS: atom_id res chain seq x y z
N ASN A 1 10.90 10.67 -19.74
CA ASN A 1 10.06 11.01 -18.57
C ASN A 1 10.19 9.91 -17.53
N ASN A 2 10.94 10.16 -16.45
CA ASN A 2 11.19 9.21 -15.35
C ASN A 2 10.66 9.78 -14.02
N GLU A 3 9.47 10.39 -14.06
CA GLU A 3 8.86 11.06 -12.91
C GLU A 3 8.06 10.04 -12.10
N ILE A 4 8.35 9.95 -10.80
CA ILE A 4 7.61 9.11 -9.87
C ILE A 4 6.29 9.83 -9.54
N LEU A 5 5.16 9.21 -9.91
CA LEU A 5 3.82 9.79 -9.72
C LEU A 5 3.23 9.50 -8.32
N GLY A 6 3.76 8.50 -7.63
CA GLY A 6 3.32 8.08 -6.30
C GLY A 6 3.99 6.80 -5.86
N TRP A 7 3.76 6.40 -4.61
CA TRP A 7 4.24 5.16 -4.02
C TRP A 7 3.25 4.65 -2.97
N VAL A 8 3.41 3.37 -2.63
CA VAL A 8 2.61 2.70 -1.60
C VAL A 8 3.50 1.70 -0.85
N ALA A 9 3.27 1.52 0.44
CA ALA A 9 4.03 0.60 1.28
C ALA A 9 3.16 -0.02 2.39
N LEU A 10 3.61 -1.19 2.87
CA LEU A 10 3.08 -1.88 4.04
C LEU A 10 4.14 -1.95 5.14
N SER A 11 3.71 -1.74 6.38
CA SER A 11 4.50 -2.02 7.60
C SER A 11 3.68 -2.86 8.57
N PRO A 12 4.26 -3.87 9.25
CA PRO A 12 3.57 -4.57 10.33
C PRO A 12 3.18 -3.60 11.44
N VAL A 13 1.93 -3.66 11.92
CA VAL A 13 1.47 -2.77 13.01
C VAL A 13 2.09 -3.11 14.36
N SER A 14 2.57 -4.34 14.52
CA SER A 14 3.15 -4.84 15.76
C SER A 14 4.03 -6.07 15.52
N GLY A 15 5.06 -6.25 16.36
CA GLY A 15 5.84 -7.50 16.42
C GLY A 15 5.19 -8.61 17.24
N ARG A 16 4.03 -8.38 17.87
CA ARG A 16 3.32 -9.43 18.65
C ARG A 16 2.67 -10.42 17.69
N CYS A 17 2.83 -11.72 17.95
CA CYS A 17 2.30 -12.82 17.13
C CYS A 17 0.80 -12.67 16.78
N VAL A 18 -0.03 -12.20 17.71
CA VAL A 18 -1.47 -12.01 17.51
C VAL A 18 -1.84 -11.00 16.41
N TYR A 19 -0.89 -10.17 15.96
CA TYR A 19 -1.06 -9.20 14.88
C TYR A 19 -0.28 -9.57 13.61
N GLY A 20 0.14 -10.84 13.47
CA GLY A 20 1.07 -11.27 12.41
C GLY A 20 0.65 -10.97 10.97
N GLY A 21 -0.65 -10.85 10.69
CA GLY A 21 -1.17 -10.46 9.38
C GLY A 21 -1.92 -9.12 9.38
N VAL A 22 -1.60 -8.25 10.33
CA VAL A 22 -2.11 -6.87 10.38
C VAL A 22 -0.97 -5.93 10.00
N ALA A 23 -1.15 -5.19 8.90
CA ALA A 23 -0.24 -4.14 8.46
C ALA A 23 -0.97 -2.79 8.41
N GLU A 24 -0.20 -1.71 8.45
CA GLU A 24 -0.69 -0.37 8.10
C GLU A 24 -0.27 -0.03 6.67
N VAL A 25 -1.12 0.73 5.98
CA VAL A 25 -0.84 1.23 4.63
C VAL A 25 -0.36 2.68 4.67
N SER A 26 0.76 2.94 4.01
CA SER A 26 1.19 4.30 3.65
C SER A 26 1.09 4.50 2.14
N VAL A 27 0.33 5.51 1.70
CA VAL A 27 0.15 5.84 0.28
C VAL A 27 0.36 7.32 0.02
N TYR A 28 1.13 7.65 -1.02
CA TYR A 28 1.35 9.03 -1.45
C TYR A 28 1.19 9.18 -2.96
N VAL A 29 0.42 10.19 -3.37
CA VAL A 29 0.25 10.56 -4.78
C VAL A 29 0.73 11.99 -4.97
N GLY A 30 1.64 12.17 -5.91
CA GLY A 30 2.17 13.48 -6.28
C GLY A 30 1.06 14.44 -6.70
N GLN A 31 1.20 15.71 -6.38
CA GLN A 31 0.14 16.71 -6.58
C GLN A 31 -0.36 16.77 -8.04
N LYS A 32 0.53 16.65 -9.03
CA LYS A 32 0.20 16.65 -10.47
C LYS A 32 -0.51 15.38 -10.96
N ALA A 33 -0.53 14.33 -10.14
CA ALA A 33 -1.10 13.02 -10.44
C ALA A 33 -2.46 12.77 -9.74
N ARG A 34 -2.91 13.70 -8.90
CA ARG A 34 -4.22 13.60 -8.22
C ARG A 34 -5.37 13.64 -9.23
N GLY A 35 -6.43 12.89 -8.92
CA GLY A 35 -7.62 12.77 -9.79
C GLY A 35 -7.40 11.93 -11.06
N LYS A 36 -6.23 11.32 -11.24
CA LYS A 36 -5.88 10.51 -12.44
C LYS A 36 -5.87 8.99 -12.17
N GLY A 37 -6.43 8.53 -11.06
CA GLY A 37 -6.50 7.11 -10.72
C GLY A 37 -5.20 6.47 -10.20
N VAL A 38 -4.09 7.21 -10.07
CA VAL A 38 -2.80 6.65 -9.60
C VAL A 38 -2.90 5.99 -8.23
N GLY A 39 -3.59 6.63 -7.27
CA GLY A 39 -3.76 6.06 -5.93
C GLY A 39 -4.59 4.77 -5.93
N LEU A 40 -5.59 4.67 -6.82
CA LEU A 40 -6.40 3.46 -6.96
C LEU A 40 -5.55 2.29 -7.46
N GLY A 41 -4.80 2.49 -8.55
CA GLY A 41 -3.93 1.45 -9.09
C GLY A 41 -2.83 1.00 -8.12
N LEU A 42 -2.28 1.93 -7.33
CA LEU A 42 -1.34 1.59 -6.25
C LEU A 42 -1.98 0.70 -5.18
N MET A 43 -3.20 1.04 -4.74
CA MET A 43 -3.92 0.26 -3.74
C MET A 43 -4.33 -1.12 -4.25
N GLU A 44 -4.77 -1.25 -5.50
CA GLU A 44 -5.13 -2.54 -6.11
C GLU A 44 -3.93 -3.50 -6.14
N VAL A 45 -2.75 -3.02 -6.55
CA VAL A 45 -1.53 -3.83 -6.54
C VAL A 45 -1.12 -4.21 -5.12
N LEU A 46 -1.21 -3.27 -4.17
CA LEU A 46 -0.86 -3.53 -2.77
C LEU A 46 -1.77 -4.57 -2.12
N VAL A 47 -3.09 -4.51 -2.35
CA VAL A 47 -4.04 -5.49 -1.78
C VAL A 47 -3.73 -6.89 -2.29
N ASN A 48 -3.52 -7.05 -3.60
CA ASN A 48 -3.15 -8.36 -4.17
C ASN A 48 -1.82 -8.90 -3.60
N ALA A 49 -0.83 -8.01 -3.45
CA ALA A 49 0.45 -8.38 -2.84
C ALA A 49 0.28 -8.75 -1.36
N SER A 50 -0.54 -8.01 -0.60
CA SER A 50 -0.75 -8.26 0.83
C SER A 50 -1.38 -9.61 1.10
N GLU A 51 -2.37 -9.99 0.30
CA GLU A 51 -3.03 -11.30 0.40
C GLU A 51 -2.04 -12.45 0.10
N THR A 52 -1.16 -12.26 -0.90
CA THR A 52 -0.12 -13.24 -1.24
C THR A 52 0.91 -13.42 -0.12
N GLU A 53 1.23 -12.35 0.60
CA GLU A 53 2.16 -12.34 1.74
C GLU A 53 1.48 -12.71 3.07
N GLY A 54 0.18 -13.04 3.08
CA GLY A 54 -0.54 -13.52 4.26
C GLY A 54 -1.06 -12.42 5.20
N TYR A 55 -1.12 -11.17 4.74
CA TYR A 55 -1.83 -10.11 5.47
C TYR A 55 -3.34 -10.18 5.21
N TRP A 56 -4.14 -10.10 6.28
CA TRP A 56 -5.61 -10.15 6.24
C TRP A 56 -6.25 -8.84 6.72
N THR A 57 -5.46 -7.87 7.18
CA THR A 57 -5.92 -6.54 7.59
C THR A 57 -4.88 -5.50 7.25
N LEU A 58 -5.33 -4.38 6.70
CA LEU A 58 -4.56 -3.26 6.15
C LEU A 58 -5.02 -1.92 6.75
#